data_AF-A0A7X5UU01-F1
#
_entry.id   AF-A0A7X5UU01-F1
#
_cell.length_a   1.000
_cell.length_b   1.000
_cell.length_c   1.000
_cell.angle_alpha   90.00
_cell.angle_beta   90.00
_cell.angle_gamma   90.00
#
_symmetry.space_group_name_H-M   'P 1'
#
loop_
_entity.id
_entity.type
_entity.pdbx_description
1 polymer ?
#
loop_
_entity_poly.entity_id
_entity_poly.type
_entity_poly.pdbx_seq_one_letter_code
_entity_poly.pdbx_strand_id
1 'polypeptide(L)'
;MSFLIRVQLPDSPGTLGAVATALGMAGADILSVDVVERGEGIAVDDLVVELPSGRLPDALITAAESVEGVEVDAVRPYAGVLDTHRELELVEEIAARPVSGLDLLAEGVPKIIRAGWSLVVARADHEVRRLAASTAAPEAPLRDLPWLPLERATVLDSEDTWIPDTWKELGTELAATPLGKPDRALLVGRPGGPMFRAAEVARLAHLAGIVAVVLDS
;
A
#
# COMPACT_ATOMS: atom_id res chain seq x y z
N MET A 1 4.94 14.64 -15.57
CA MET A 1 4.20 14.20 -14.35
C MET A 1 4.50 12.73 -14.15
N SER A 2 4.72 12.29 -12.92
CA SER A 2 5.03 10.89 -12.64
C SER A 2 3.77 10.10 -12.30
N PHE A 3 3.74 8.85 -12.72
CA PHE A 3 2.68 7.89 -12.48
C PHE A 3 3.29 6.60 -11.95
N LEU A 4 2.54 5.92 -11.08
CA LEU A 4 2.83 4.56 -10.69
C LEU A 4 1.84 3.65 -11.43
N ILE A 5 2.38 2.77 -12.26
CA ILE A 5 1.64 1.74 -12.98
C ILE A 5 1.93 0.38 -12.34
N ARG A 6 0.87 -0.36 -11.99
CA ARG A 6 0.97 -1.76 -11.59
C ARG A 6 0.56 -2.62 -12.77
N VAL A 7 1.43 -3.54 -13.17
CA VAL A 7 1.16 -4.48 -14.26
C VAL A 7 1.24 -5.92 -13.77
N GLN A 8 0.34 -6.75 -14.28
CA GLN A 8 0.46 -8.20 -14.23
C GLN A 8 1.00 -8.66 -15.58
N LEU A 9 2.00 -9.52 -15.56
CA LEU A 9 2.63 -10.02 -16.78
C LEU A 9 3.06 -11.49 -16.63
N PRO A 10 3.14 -12.25 -17.73
CA PRO A 10 3.75 -13.58 -17.72
C PRO A 10 5.17 -13.52 -17.15
N ASP A 11 5.48 -14.38 -16.17
CA ASP A 11 6.82 -14.52 -15.60
C ASP A 11 7.72 -15.35 -16.52
N SER A 12 7.96 -14.82 -17.72
CA SER A 12 8.85 -15.37 -18.72
C SER A 12 9.93 -14.37 -19.11
N PRO A 13 11.15 -14.84 -19.46
CA PRO A 13 12.22 -13.96 -19.89
C PRO A 13 11.80 -13.03 -21.05
N GLY A 14 12.06 -11.74 -20.90
CA GLY A 14 11.82 -10.74 -21.94
C GLY A 14 10.48 -9.99 -21.84
N THR A 15 9.49 -10.51 -21.11
CA THR A 15 8.15 -9.88 -21.01
C THR A 15 8.22 -8.46 -20.42
N LEU A 16 8.91 -8.28 -19.28
CA LEU A 16 9.13 -6.96 -18.69
C LEU A 16 9.89 -6.01 -19.62
N GLY A 17 10.83 -6.54 -20.41
CA GLY A 17 11.56 -5.76 -21.42
C GLY A 17 10.66 -5.29 -22.57
N ALA A 18 9.69 -6.11 -22.97
CA ALA A 18 8.69 -5.74 -23.96
C ALA A 18 7.76 -4.64 -23.43
N VAL A 19 7.31 -4.74 -22.17
CA VAL A 19 6.54 -3.68 -21.49
C VAL A 19 7.33 -2.37 -21.44
N ALA A 20 8.59 -2.43 -21.01
CA ALA A 20 9.45 -1.25 -20.96
C ALA A 20 9.62 -0.59 -22.33
N THR A 21 9.78 -1.41 -23.39
CA THR A 21 9.87 -0.91 -24.77
C THR A 21 8.57 -0.24 -25.21
N ALA A 22 7.41 -0.84 -24.94
CA ALA A 22 6.11 -0.28 -25.32
C ALA A 22 5.84 1.05 -24.61
N LEU A 23 6.13 1.13 -23.31
CA LEU A 23 6.03 2.38 -22.53
C LEU A 23 6.97 3.46 -23.09
N GLY A 24 8.21 3.11 -23.43
CA GLY A 24 9.17 4.01 -24.07
C GLY A 24 8.67 4.54 -25.43
N MET A 25 8.05 3.68 -26.25
CA MET A 25 7.44 4.09 -27.53
C MET A 25 6.24 5.04 -27.33
N ALA A 26 5.52 4.92 -26.22
CA ALA A 26 4.49 5.88 -25.82
C ALA A 26 5.06 7.20 -25.27
N GLY A 27 6.39 7.30 -25.16
CA GLY A 27 7.11 8.48 -24.68
C GLY A 27 7.22 8.56 -23.16
N ALA A 28 6.99 7.45 -22.45
CA ALA A 28 7.19 7.37 -21.01
C ALA A 28 8.66 7.10 -20.67
N ASP A 29 9.19 7.80 -19.68
CA ASP A 29 10.51 7.52 -19.10
C ASP A 29 10.35 6.70 -17.82
N ILE A 30 11.03 5.56 -17.71
CA ILE A 30 10.89 4.66 -16.56
C ILE A 30 11.91 5.06 -15.51
N LEU A 31 11.42 5.53 -14.36
CA LEU A 31 12.26 6.03 -13.28
C LEU A 31 12.61 4.91 -12.28
N SER A 32 11.71 3.94 -12.06
CA SER A 32 11.98 2.77 -11.21
C SER A 32 11.11 1.58 -11.57
N VAL A 33 11.57 0.39 -11.19
CA VAL A 33 10.82 -0.87 -11.28
C VAL A 33 10.97 -1.63 -9.96
N ASP A 34 9.87 -2.16 -9.43
CA ASP A 34 9.82 -2.91 -8.19
C ASP A 34 8.92 -4.15 -8.38
N VAL A 35 9.43 -5.32 -8.00
CA VAL A 35 8.68 -6.57 -8.10
C VAL A 35 7.82 -6.71 -6.85
N VAL A 36 6.50 -6.66 -7.01
CA VAL A 36 5.54 -6.75 -5.91
C VAL A 36 5.31 -8.21 -5.52
N GLU A 37 5.07 -9.07 -6.51
CA GLU A 37 4.75 -10.48 -6.29
C GLU A 37 5.18 -11.32 -7.49
N ARG A 38 5.59 -12.57 -7.22
CA ARG A 38 5.80 -13.59 -8.25
C ARG A 38 5.22 -14.91 -7.79
N GLY A 39 4.43 -15.54 -8.64
CA GLY A 39 3.79 -16.81 -8.34
C GLY A 39 2.97 -17.32 -9.52
N GLU A 40 2.79 -18.63 -9.60
CA GLU A 40 1.86 -19.25 -10.56
C GLU A 40 2.08 -18.88 -12.04
N GLY A 41 3.31 -18.52 -12.42
CA GLY A 41 3.66 -18.10 -13.80
C GLY A 41 3.34 -16.64 -14.13
N ILE A 42 2.94 -15.84 -13.14
CA ILE A 42 2.67 -14.41 -13.25
C ILE A 42 3.63 -13.62 -12.34
N ALA A 43 4.08 -12.48 -12.84
CA ALA A 43 4.76 -11.45 -12.07
C ALA A 43 3.89 -10.20 -11.99
N VAL A 44 3.91 -9.56 -10.83
CA VAL A 44 3.26 -8.27 -10.59
C VAL A 44 4.34 -7.25 -10.33
N ASP A 45 4.48 -6.28 -11.23
CA ASP A 45 5.53 -5.27 -11.16
C ASP A 45 4.92 -3.87 -11.06
N ASP A 46 5.52 -3.05 -10.20
CA ASP A 46 5.20 -1.63 -10.04
C ASP A 46 6.28 -0.80 -10.73
N LEU A 47 5.89 -0.02 -11.73
CA LEU A 47 6.78 0.90 -12.45
C LEU A 47 6.41 2.34 -12.13
N VAL A 48 7.40 3.14 -11.77
CA VAL A 48 7.23 4.59 -11.72
C VAL A 48 7.72 5.17 -13.03
N VAL A 49 6.84 5.88 -13.72
CA VAL A 49 7.11 6.43 -15.05
C VAL A 49 6.81 7.91 -15.10
N GLU A 50 7.60 8.68 -15.84
CA GLU A 50 7.31 10.06 -16.16
C GLU A 50 6.71 10.18 -17.56
N LEU A 51 5.59 10.89 -17.65
CA LEU A 51 4.99 11.28 -18.92
C LEU A 51 5.25 12.75 -19.25
N PRO A 52 5.54 13.07 -20.54
CA PRO A 52 5.56 14.42 -21.05
C PRO A 52 4.23 15.15 -20.83
N SER A 53 4.31 16.46 -20.61
CA SER A 53 3.14 17.33 -20.46
C SER A 53 2.17 17.19 -21.64
N GLY A 54 0.88 17.04 -21.36
CA GLY A 54 -0.18 16.92 -22.37
C GLY A 54 -0.50 15.49 -22.82
N ARG A 55 0.23 14.48 -22.34
CA ARG A 55 -0.15 13.06 -22.51
C ARG A 55 -1.11 12.63 -21.40
N LEU A 56 -2.12 11.82 -21.77
CA LEU A 56 -3.06 11.24 -20.84
C LEU A 56 -2.52 9.94 -20.23
N PRO A 57 -2.86 9.61 -18.96
CA PRO A 57 -2.45 8.36 -18.32
C PRO A 57 -2.87 7.10 -19.10
N ASP A 58 -4.00 7.14 -19.81
CA ASP A 58 -4.53 6.05 -20.64
C ASP A 58 -3.55 5.56 -21.71
N ALA A 59 -2.60 6.42 -22.13
CA ALA A 59 -1.54 6.03 -23.04
C ALA A 59 -0.60 4.97 -22.43
N LEU A 60 -0.40 5.00 -21.10
CA LEU A 60 0.38 3.99 -20.39
C LEU A 60 -0.35 2.65 -20.37
N ILE A 61 -1.67 2.69 -20.13
CA ILE A 61 -2.53 1.50 -20.12
C ILE A 61 -2.48 0.84 -21.50
N THR A 62 -2.79 1.61 -22.54
CA THR A 62 -2.80 1.15 -23.94
C THR A 62 -1.44 0.58 -24.36
N ALA A 63 -0.35 1.21 -23.93
CA ALA A 63 0.99 0.75 -24.28
C ALA A 63 1.37 -0.55 -23.56
N ALA A 64 1.12 -0.65 -22.25
CA ALA A 64 1.42 -1.86 -21.49
C ALA A 64 0.60 -3.06 -21.98
N GLU A 65 -0.72 -2.89 -22.17
CA GLU A 65 -1.64 -3.95 -22.62
C GLU A 65 -1.46 -4.31 -24.10
N SER A 66 -0.65 -3.57 -24.86
CA SER A 66 -0.26 -3.97 -26.22
C SER A 66 0.71 -5.16 -26.24
N VAL A 67 1.33 -5.47 -25.09
CA VAL A 67 2.19 -6.64 -24.91
C VAL A 67 1.32 -7.84 -24.54
N GLU A 68 1.50 -8.95 -25.26
CA GLU A 68 0.70 -10.16 -25.08
C GLU A 68 0.76 -10.68 -23.64
N GLY A 69 -0.43 -10.88 -23.04
CA GLY A 69 -0.59 -11.40 -21.69
C GLY A 69 -0.42 -10.38 -20.57
N VAL A 70 -0.14 -9.11 -20.89
CA VAL A 70 0.03 -8.04 -19.88
C VAL A 70 -1.30 -7.36 -19.60
N GLU A 71 -1.62 -7.22 -18.31
CA GLU A 71 -2.80 -6.51 -17.81
C GLU A 71 -2.37 -5.38 -16.87
N VAL A 72 -3.09 -4.26 -16.88
CA VAL A 72 -2.80 -3.12 -16.01
C VAL A 72 -3.78 -3.09 -14.85
N ASP A 73 -3.29 -3.38 -13.64
CA ASP A 73 -4.11 -3.37 -12.42
C ASP A 73 -4.50 -1.94 -12.01
N ALA A 74 -3.57 -1.01 -12.15
CA ALA A 74 -3.78 0.37 -11.73
C ALA A 74 -2.79 1.34 -12.38
N VAL A 75 -3.27 2.55 -12.65
CA VAL A 75 -2.44 3.72 -12.95
C VAL A 75 -2.87 4.86 -12.03
N ARG A 76 -1.92 5.41 -11.28
CA ARG A 76 -2.19 6.52 -10.35
C ARG A 76 -1.10 7.59 -10.42
N PRO A 77 -1.45 8.87 -10.19
CA PRO A 77 -0.45 9.91 -10.00
C PRO A 77 0.54 9.52 -8.91
N TYR A 78 1.83 9.77 -9.15
CA TYR A 78 2.90 9.52 -8.20
C TYR A 78 3.60 10.84 -7.87
N ALA A 79 3.44 11.29 -6.63
CA ALA A 79 4.07 12.52 -6.13
C ALA A 79 5.28 12.23 -5.22
N GLY A 80 5.71 10.96 -5.13
CA GLY A 80 6.81 10.55 -4.26
C GLY A 80 8.19 10.79 -4.88
N VAL A 81 9.18 11.06 -4.04
CA VAL A 81 10.58 10.84 -4.40
C VAL A 81 10.82 9.34 -4.51
N LEU A 82 11.54 8.88 -5.53
CA LEU A 82 12.00 7.49 -5.61
C LEU A 82 13.00 7.25 -4.49
N ASP A 83 12.51 6.72 -3.38
CA ASP A 83 13.32 6.49 -2.20
C ASP A 83 13.24 5.03 -1.81
N THR A 84 14.36 4.34 -2.00
CA THR A 84 14.49 2.90 -1.82
C THR A 84 14.62 2.51 -0.34
N HIS A 85 14.79 3.46 0.58
CA HIS A 85 15.08 3.19 1.99
C HIS A 85 14.00 3.68 2.97
N ARG A 86 12.80 4.04 2.50
CA ARG A 86 11.70 4.60 3.32
C ARG A 86 11.37 3.77 4.56
N GLU A 87 11.44 2.45 4.46
CA GLU A 87 11.19 1.55 5.59
C GLU A 87 12.22 1.74 6.71
N LEU A 88 13.50 1.80 6.36
CA LEU A 88 14.59 1.98 7.30
C LEU A 88 14.57 3.38 7.91
N GLU A 89 14.37 4.40 7.08
CA GLU A 89 14.25 5.79 7.55
C GLU A 89 13.10 5.96 8.54
N LEU A 90 11.95 5.34 8.28
CA LEU A 90 10.81 5.37 9.20
C LEU A 90 11.16 4.70 10.53
N VAL A 91 11.82 3.55 10.50
CA VAL A 91 12.25 2.84 11.71
C VAL A 91 13.26 3.66 12.51
N GLU A 92 14.25 4.28 11.85
CA GLU A 92 15.23 5.16 12.48
C GLU A 92 14.56 6.39 13.10
N GLU A 93 13.62 7.00 12.38
CA GLU A 93 12.86 8.16 12.85
C GLU A 93 12.02 7.83 14.10
N ILE A 94 11.37 6.67 14.09
CA ILE A 94 10.61 6.15 15.24
C ILE A 94 11.54 5.85 16.42
N ALA A 95 12.66 5.17 16.19
CA ALA A 95 13.64 4.86 17.23
C ALA A 95 14.22 6.11 17.88
N ALA A 96 14.41 7.19 17.11
CA ALA A 96 14.85 8.48 17.63
C ALA A 96 13.78 9.22 18.44
N ARG A 97 12.49 8.95 18.22
CA ARG A 97 11.35 9.62 18.87
C ARG A 97 10.23 8.64 19.27
N PRO A 98 10.50 7.70 20.20
CA PRO A 98 9.56 6.63 20.54
C PRO A 98 8.22 7.15 21.09
N VAL A 99 8.22 8.30 21.79
CA VAL A 99 7.01 8.94 22.32
C VAL A 99 5.98 9.26 21.22
N SER A 100 6.44 9.64 20.03
CA SER A 100 5.59 9.95 18.87
C SER A 100 5.57 8.80 17.86
N GLY A 101 6.08 7.62 18.22
CA GLY A 101 6.35 6.56 17.25
C GLY A 101 5.11 5.98 16.58
N LEU A 102 3.96 5.95 17.27
CA LEU A 102 2.69 5.51 16.65
C LEU A 102 2.19 6.51 15.61
N ASP A 103 2.35 7.81 15.86
CA ASP A 103 1.98 8.86 14.90
C ASP A 103 2.90 8.83 13.67
N LEU A 104 4.20 8.68 13.90
CA LEU A 104 5.20 8.53 12.84
C LEU A 104 4.91 7.29 11.99
N LEU A 105 4.63 6.14 12.63
CA LEU A 105 4.24 4.92 11.93
C LEU A 105 2.99 5.16 11.07
N ALA A 106 1.95 5.75 11.65
CA ALA A 106 0.70 5.98 10.94
C ALA A 106 0.89 6.88 9.71
N GLU A 107 1.70 7.93 9.82
CA GLU A 107 1.98 8.85 8.72
C GLU A 107 2.94 8.27 7.66
N GLY A 108 3.89 7.41 8.08
CA GLY A 108 4.91 6.84 7.20
C GLY A 108 4.44 5.65 6.38
N VAL A 109 3.68 4.73 6.99
CA VAL A 109 3.26 3.45 6.38
C VAL A 109 2.56 3.60 5.02
N PRO A 110 1.61 4.54 4.82
CA PRO A 110 0.91 4.67 3.54
C PRO A 110 1.84 4.82 2.34
N LYS A 111 2.98 5.50 2.52
CA LYS A 111 3.98 5.74 1.47
C LYS A 111 4.79 4.49 1.12
N ILE A 112 4.94 3.56 2.07
CA ILE A 112 5.71 2.32 1.91
C ILE A 112 4.86 1.26 1.20
N ILE A 113 3.66 1.00 1.72
CA ILE A 113 2.75 -0.04 1.20
C ILE A 113 1.75 0.51 0.18
N ARG A 114 2.00 1.73 -0.34
CA ARG A 114 1.19 2.39 -1.36
C ARG A 114 -0.31 2.41 -1.01
N ALA A 115 -0.63 2.68 0.25
CA ALA A 115 -1.99 2.90 0.74
C ALA A 115 -2.35 4.39 0.69
N GLY A 116 -3.65 4.68 0.74
CA GLY A 116 -4.15 6.05 0.84
C GLY A 116 -4.03 6.61 2.25
N TRP A 117 -4.19 5.77 3.26
CA TRP A 117 -4.15 6.18 4.67
C TRP A 117 -3.84 5.01 5.60
N SER A 118 -3.51 5.33 6.86
CA SER A 118 -3.43 4.33 7.93
C SER A 118 -3.92 4.85 9.27
N LEU A 119 -4.30 3.91 10.15
CA LEU A 119 -4.80 4.12 11.49
C LEU A 119 -4.13 3.12 12.44
N VAL A 120 -3.70 3.59 13.62
CA VAL A 120 -3.37 2.70 14.73
C VAL A 120 -4.59 2.65 15.64
N VAL A 121 -5.14 1.45 15.82
CA VAL A 121 -6.35 1.20 16.61
C VAL A 121 -6.05 0.25 17.76
N ALA A 122 -6.78 0.42 18.86
CA ALA A 122 -6.76 -0.52 19.98
C ALA A 122 -8.16 -0.74 20.54
N ARG A 123 -8.38 -1.88 21.18
CA ARG A 123 -9.60 -2.18 21.92
C ARG A 123 -9.32 -2.26 23.42
N ALA A 124 -9.90 -1.35 24.20
CA ALA A 124 -9.83 -1.37 25.66
C ALA A 124 -11.25 -1.34 26.24
N ASP A 125 -11.57 -2.24 27.17
CA ASP A 125 -12.86 -2.27 27.87
C ASP A 125 -14.10 -2.21 26.95
N HIS A 126 -14.05 -2.94 25.83
CA HIS A 126 -15.05 -2.96 24.74
C HIS A 126 -15.16 -1.68 23.89
N GLU A 127 -14.35 -0.67 24.15
CA GLU A 127 -14.28 0.56 23.37
C GLU A 127 -13.15 0.50 22.33
N VAL A 128 -13.46 0.88 21.10
CA VAL A 128 -12.47 1.07 20.04
C VAL A 128 -11.86 2.45 20.18
N ARG A 129 -10.53 2.52 20.25
CA ARG A 129 -9.77 3.77 20.33
C ARG A 129 -8.83 3.90 19.15
N ARG A 130 -8.84 5.07 18.53
CA ARG A 130 -7.83 5.49 17.56
C ARG A 130 -6.66 6.09 18.32
N LEU A 131 -5.52 5.39 18.30
CA LEU A 131 -4.29 5.81 18.98
C LEU A 131 -3.46 6.79 18.14
N ALA A 132 -3.45 6.58 16.82
CA ALA A 132 -2.76 7.43 15.85
C ALA A 132 -3.44 7.35 14.47
N ALA A 133 -3.21 8.34 13.62
CA ALA A 133 -3.80 8.42 12.29
C ALA A 133 -2.89 9.19 11.33
N SER A 134 -2.78 8.72 10.08
CA SER A 134 -2.18 9.52 9.01
C SER A 134 -3.02 10.76 8.71
N THR A 135 -2.40 11.79 8.14
CA THR A 135 -3.08 13.03 7.71
C THR A 135 -4.27 12.78 6.78
N ALA A 136 -4.16 11.79 5.89
CA ALA A 136 -5.23 11.44 4.93
C ALA A 136 -6.26 10.44 5.49
N ALA A 137 -6.15 10.07 6.77
CA ALA A 137 -7.06 9.09 7.35
C ALA A 137 -8.47 9.67 7.50
N PRO A 138 -9.51 8.86 7.19
CA PRO A 138 -10.89 9.28 7.35
C PRO A 138 -11.22 9.60 8.82
N GLU A 139 -12.05 10.63 9.03
CA GLU A 139 -12.51 11.05 10.36
C GLU A 139 -13.64 10.18 10.92
N ALA A 140 -14.27 9.36 10.06
CA ALA A 140 -15.40 8.52 10.44
C ALA A 140 -15.03 7.62 11.64
N PRO A 141 -15.85 7.61 12.71
CA PRO A 141 -15.53 6.85 13.91
C PRO A 141 -15.69 5.35 13.66
N LEU A 142 -14.68 4.57 14.05
CA LEU A 142 -14.75 3.12 14.11
C LEU A 142 -15.49 2.71 15.39
N ARG A 143 -16.66 2.08 15.24
CA ARG A 143 -17.50 1.65 16.38
C ARG A 143 -17.16 0.25 16.86
N ASP A 144 -16.81 -0.63 15.93
CA ASP A 144 -16.45 -2.00 16.22
C ASP A 144 -15.30 -2.45 15.30
N LEU A 145 -14.55 -3.43 15.78
CA LEU A 145 -13.41 -4.06 15.10
C LEU A 145 -13.48 -5.57 15.35
N PRO A 146 -14.41 -6.30 14.70
CA PRO A 146 -14.70 -7.70 15.03
C PRO A 146 -13.51 -8.66 14.83
N TRP A 147 -12.51 -8.21 14.07
CA TRP A 147 -11.25 -8.91 13.81
C TRP A 147 -10.15 -8.65 14.86
N LEU A 148 -10.40 -7.83 15.89
CA LEU A 148 -9.50 -7.66 17.05
C LEU A 148 -9.93 -8.56 18.23
N PRO A 149 -8.99 -9.24 18.91
CA PRO A 149 -7.53 -9.23 18.69
C PRO A 149 -7.15 -9.94 17.39
N LEU A 150 -6.11 -9.42 16.72
CA LEU A 150 -5.65 -9.95 15.44
C LEU A 150 -4.40 -10.80 15.66
N GLU A 151 -4.38 -12.03 15.16
CA GLU A 151 -3.24 -12.95 15.33
C GLU A 151 -2.15 -12.75 14.27
N ARG A 152 -2.53 -12.38 13.05
CA ARG A 152 -1.64 -12.23 11.89
C ARG A 152 -2.16 -11.18 10.94
N ALA A 153 -1.26 -10.61 10.15
CA ALA A 153 -1.65 -9.66 9.13
C ALA A 153 -2.60 -10.30 8.11
N THR A 154 -3.63 -9.56 7.69
CA THR A 154 -4.70 -10.07 6.83
C THR A 154 -5.33 -8.96 6.01
N VAL A 155 -5.84 -9.32 4.83
CA VAL A 155 -6.76 -8.48 4.05
C VAL A 155 -8.14 -8.60 4.70
N LEU A 156 -8.82 -7.48 4.89
CA LEU A 156 -10.16 -7.43 5.48
C LEU A 156 -11.21 -7.35 4.37
N ASP A 157 -12.38 -7.92 4.61
CA ASP A 157 -13.53 -7.77 3.71
C ASP A 157 -14.03 -6.33 3.75
N SER A 158 -13.89 -5.62 2.63
CA SER A 158 -14.27 -4.21 2.47
C SER A 158 -15.78 -3.99 2.51
N GLU A 159 -16.58 -5.04 2.35
CA GLU A 159 -18.04 -4.99 2.36
C GLU A 159 -18.66 -5.32 3.73
N ASP A 160 -17.85 -5.67 4.71
CA ASP A 160 -18.31 -6.10 6.04
C ASP A 160 -19.09 -4.98 6.77
N THR A 161 -19.99 -5.37 7.67
CA THR A 161 -20.96 -4.51 8.33
C THR A 161 -20.36 -3.45 9.26
N TRP A 162 -19.15 -3.67 9.76
CA TRP A 162 -18.45 -2.71 10.63
C TRP A 162 -17.76 -1.57 9.85
N ILE A 163 -17.61 -1.71 8.52
CA ILE A 163 -16.99 -0.71 7.66
C ILE A 163 -17.94 0.49 7.49
N PRO A 164 -17.48 1.73 7.72
CA PRO A 164 -18.28 2.92 7.43
C PRO A 164 -18.72 2.98 5.96
N ASP A 165 -19.97 3.38 5.72
CA ASP A 165 -20.55 3.45 4.35
C ASP A 165 -19.69 4.28 3.40
N THR A 166 -19.11 5.38 3.87
CA THR A 166 -18.23 6.25 3.07
C THR A 166 -16.98 5.54 2.56
N TRP A 167 -16.48 4.50 3.26
CA TRP A 167 -15.32 3.73 2.81
C TRP A 167 -15.73 2.72 1.74
N LYS A 168 -16.93 2.12 1.87
CA LYS A 168 -17.52 1.22 0.87
C LYS A 168 -17.82 1.95 -0.43
N GLU A 169 -18.43 3.14 -0.34
CA GLU A 169 -18.72 4.00 -1.49
C GLU A 169 -17.46 4.37 -2.28
N LEU A 170 -16.32 4.48 -1.59
CA LEU A 170 -15.00 4.72 -2.21
C LEU A 170 -14.30 3.45 -2.69
N GLY A 171 -14.92 2.27 -2.53
CA GLY A 171 -14.29 0.98 -2.85
C GLY A 171 -12.96 0.80 -2.11
N THR A 172 -12.95 1.10 -0.81
CA THR A 172 -11.70 1.12 -0.04
C THR A 172 -11.27 -0.29 0.32
N GLU A 173 -10.15 -0.71 -0.27
CA GLU A 173 -9.48 -1.95 0.09
C GLU A 173 -8.81 -1.81 1.46
N LEU A 174 -8.85 -2.85 2.28
CA LEU A 174 -8.39 -2.81 3.67
C LEU A 174 -7.46 -3.97 4.00
N ALA A 175 -6.41 -3.68 4.75
CA ALA A 175 -5.58 -4.68 5.38
C ALA A 175 -5.22 -4.26 6.80
N ALA A 176 -5.01 -5.22 7.69
CA ALA A 176 -4.60 -4.95 9.05
C ALA A 176 -3.45 -5.87 9.45
N THR A 177 -2.61 -5.40 10.38
CA THR A 177 -1.56 -6.19 11.02
C THR A 177 -1.54 -5.96 12.53
N PRO A 178 -1.24 -7.00 13.34
CA PRO A 178 -1.01 -6.83 14.77
C PRO A 178 0.15 -5.85 15.02
N LEU A 179 0.09 -5.09 16.12
CA LEU A 179 1.12 -4.12 16.49
C LEU A 179 1.49 -4.24 17.97
N GLY A 180 2.44 -5.12 18.29
CA GLY A 180 2.93 -5.36 19.66
C GLY A 180 1.89 -6.05 20.55
N LYS A 181 1.04 -5.27 21.21
CA LYS A 181 0.02 -5.80 22.12
C LYS A 181 -1.10 -6.55 21.37
N PRO A 182 -1.74 -7.58 21.96
CA PRO A 182 -2.79 -8.37 21.29
C PRO A 182 -4.02 -7.55 20.87
N ASP A 183 -4.30 -6.47 21.59
CA ASP A 183 -5.45 -5.59 21.43
C ASP A 183 -5.19 -4.38 20.52
N ARG A 184 -3.99 -4.27 19.94
CA ARG A 184 -3.57 -3.15 19.09
C ARG A 184 -3.21 -3.62 17.68
N ALA A 185 -3.67 -2.89 16.68
CA ALA A 185 -3.37 -3.16 15.27
C ALA A 185 -3.12 -1.88 14.48
N LEU A 186 -2.39 -2.04 13.39
CA LEU A 186 -2.26 -1.06 12.33
C LEU A 186 -3.22 -1.46 11.21
N LEU A 187 -4.16 -0.58 10.90
CA LEU A 187 -5.13 -0.70 9.80
C LEU A 187 -4.70 0.23 8.67
N VAL A 188 -4.68 -0.26 7.44
CA VAL A 188 -4.36 0.51 6.24
C VAL A 188 -5.53 0.45 5.27
N GLY A 189 -5.76 1.54 4.55
CA GLY A 189 -6.81 1.61 3.55
C GLY A 189 -6.33 2.21 2.23
N ARG A 190 -6.83 1.64 1.13
CA ARG A 190 -6.52 2.06 -0.23
C ARG A 190 -7.82 2.29 -1.01
N PRO A 191 -8.35 3.54 -1.00
CA PRO A 191 -9.53 3.90 -1.79
C PRO A 191 -9.35 3.62 -3.27
N GLY A 192 -10.34 3.00 -3.90
CA GLY A 192 -10.33 2.64 -5.32
C GLY A 192 -9.38 1.49 -5.69
N GLY A 193 -8.79 0.81 -4.71
CA GLY A 193 -7.91 -0.33 -4.93
C GLY A 193 -6.55 0.01 -5.57
N PRO A 194 -5.86 -0.98 -6.17
CA PRO A 194 -6.26 -2.39 -6.26
C PRO A 194 -6.17 -3.10 -4.91
N MET A 195 -6.77 -4.29 -4.80
CA MET A 195 -6.71 -5.14 -3.59
C MET A 195 -5.28 -5.29 -3.07
N PHE A 196 -5.14 -5.39 -1.74
CA PHE A 196 -3.85 -5.69 -1.13
C PHE A 196 -3.40 -7.11 -1.49
N ARG A 197 -2.21 -7.21 -2.06
CA ARG A 197 -1.57 -8.49 -2.39
C ARG A 197 -0.95 -9.14 -1.14
N ALA A 198 -0.79 -10.46 -1.15
CA ALA A 198 -0.25 -11.20 0.00
C ALA A 198 1.17 -10.72 0.37
N ALA A 199 2.00 -10.40 -0.63
CA ALA A 199 3.34 -9.85 -0.41
C ALA A 199 3.32 -8.46 0.26
N GLU A 200 2.35 -7.60 -0.09
CA GLU A 200 2.17 -6.29 0.55
C GLU A 200 1.78 -6.43 2.02
N VAL A 201 0.88 -7.37 2.33
CA VAL A 201 0.45 -7.67 3.70
C VAL A 201 1.58 -8.28 4.53
N ALA A 202 2.41 -9.15 3.93
CA ALA A 202 3.58 -9.72 4.61
C ALA A 202 4.62 -8.64 4.96
N ARG A 203 4.90 -7.73 4.00
CA ARG A 203 5.79 -6.57 4.22
C ARG A 203 5.26 -5.66 5.33
N LEU A 204 3.96 -5.37 5.33
CA LEU A 204 3.29 -4.61 6.39
C LEU A 204 3.48 -5.28 7.77
N ALA A 205 3.34 -6.60 7.83
CA ALA A 205 3.53 -7.37 9.06
C ALA A 205 4.97 -7.29 9.59
N HIS A 206 5.97 -7.41 8.71
CA HIS A 206 7.38 -7.30 9.08
C HIS A 206 7.72 -5.92 9.64
N LEU A 207 7.27 -4.84 8.97
CA LEU A 207 7.49 -3.48 9.44
C LEU A 207 6.83 -3.23 10.80
N ALA A 208 5.56 -3.63 10.95
CA ALA A 208 4.84 -3.47 12.22
C ALA A 208 5.49 -4.27 13.36
N GLY A 209 5.99 -5.47 13.08
CA GLY A 209 6.73 -6.28 14.05
C GLY A 209 8.02 -5.62 14.53
N ILE A 210 8.82 -5.06 13.61
CA ILE A 210 10.05 -4.34 13.95
C ILE A 210 9.72 -3.10 14.79
N VAL A 211 8.76 -2.29 14.35
CA VAL A 211 8.36 -1.06 15.06
C VAL A 211 7.78 -1.37 16.44
N ALA A 212 7.02 -2.46 16.59
CA ALA A 212 6.52 -2.88 17.90
C ALA A 212 7.67 -3.13 18.89
N VAL A 213 8.73 -3.83 18.47
CA VAL A 213 9.91 -4.09 19.31
C VAL A 213 10.60 -2.78 19.70
N VAL A 214 10.77 -1.85 18.75
CA VAL A 214 11.40 -0.55 18.99
C VAL A 214 10.60 0.29 19.99
N LEU A 215 9.27 0.21 19.97
CA LEU A 215 8.39 0.99 20.85
C LEU A 215 8.16 0.37 22.23
N ASP A 216 8.43 -0.92 22.38
CA ASP A 216 8.40 -1.62 23.66
C ASP A 216 9.76 -1.55 24.41
N SER A 217 10.76 -0.88 23.81
CA SER A 217 12.13 -0.71 24.32
C SER A 217 12.29 0.46 25.31
#